data_AF-A0A7W9Z5U8-F1
#
_entry.id   AF-A0A7W9Z5U8-F1
#
_cell.length_a   1.000
_cell.length_b   1.000
_cell.length_c   1.000
_cell.angle_alpha   90.00
_cell.angle_beta   90.00
_cell.angle_gamma   90.00
#
_symmetry.space_group_name_H-M   'P 1'
#
loop_
_entity.id
_entity.type
_entity.pdbx_description
1 polymer ?
#
loop_
_entity_poly.entity_id
_entity_poly.type
_entity_poly.pdbx_seq_one_letter_code
_entity_poly.pdbx_strand_id
1 'polypeptide(L)' 'MPYDATLRNLQILSEATQRLPGDLKQPYPAIPWQQISGFRNILVHNYLGEIDPLTVQARCSSICHYWK' A
#
# COMPACT_ATOMS: atom_id res chain seq x y z
N MET A 1 10.12 -18.18 -2.44
CA MET A 1 10.31 -16.88 -1.75
C MET A 1 8.96 -16.17 -1.63
N PRO A 2 8.25 -16.29 -0.50
CA PRO A 2 6.91 -15.70 -0.30
C PRO A 2 6.92 -14.16 -0.22
N TYR A 3 8.10 -13.56 -0.03
CA TYR A 3 8.29 -12.11 0.06
C TYR A 3 7.88 -11.38 -1.23
N ASP A 4 8.24 -11.90 -2.40
CA ASP A 4 7.92 -11.29 -3.69
C ASP A 4 6.41 -11.30 -3.98
N ALA A 5 5.72 -12.38 -3.61
CA ALA A 5 4.27 -12.50 -3.82
C ALA A 5 3.49 -11.48 -2.96
N THR A 6 3.87 -11.32 -1.70
CA THR A 6 3.25 -10.34 -0.80
C THR A 6 3.50 -8.91 -1.29
N LEU A 7 4.73 -8.62 -1.71
CA LEU A 7 5.10 -7.30 -2.24
C LEU A 7 4.31 -6.96 -3.51
N ARG A 8 4.19 -7.92 -4.43
CA ARG A 8 3.42 -7.79 -5.66
C ARG A 8 1.95 -7.50 -5.38
N ASN A 9 1.36 -8.20 -4.41
CA ASN A 9 -0.03 -7.99 -4.01
C ASN A 9 -0.24 -6.57 -3.44
N LEU A 10 0.68 -6.09 -2.60
CA LEU A 10 0.63 -4.73 -2.05
C LEU A 10 0.73 -3.67 -3.16
N GLN A 11 1.58 -3.88 -4.16
CA GLN A 11 1.67 -3.01 -5.33
C GLN A 11 0.36 -2.95 -6.12
N ILE A 12 -0.25 -4.11 -6.39
CA ILE A 12 -1.53 -4.20 -7.12
C ILE A 12 -2.64 -3.49 -6.34
N LEU A 13 -2.70 -3.65 -5.03
CA LEU A 13 -3.69 -2.98 -4.16
C LEU A 13 -3.50 -1.45 -4.16
N SER A 14 -2.27 -0.96 -3.99
CA SER A 14 -1.98 0.47 -4.05
C SER A 14 -2.34 1.08 -5.41
N GLU A 15 -2.08 0.37 -6.51
CA GLU A 15 -2.45 0.80 -7.86
C GLU A 15 -3.98 0.82 -8.05
N ALA A 16 -4.70 -0.21 -7.56
CA ALA A 16 -6.15 -0.29 -7.67
C ALA A 16 -6.85 0.86 -6.92
N THR A 17 -6.38 1.20 -5.71
CA THR A 17 -6.94 2.30 -4.93
C THR A 17 -6.70 3.69 -5.53
N GLN A 18 -5.62 3.88 -6.30
CA GLN A 18 -5.44 5.11 -7.08
C GLN A 18 -6.53 5.28 -8.14
N ARG A 19 -6.93 4.18 -8.78
CA ARG A 19 -7.92 4.16 -9.87
C ARG A 19 -9.37 4.24 -9.38
N LEU A 20 -9.61 4.06 -8.08
CA LEU A 20 -10.96 4.21 -7.52
C LEU A 20 -11.43 5.67 -7.67
N PRO A 21 -12.63 5.89 -8.23
CA PRO A 21 -13.23 7.21 -8.35
C PRO A 21 -13.63 7.76 -6.95
N GLY A 22 -13.74 9.09 -6.85
CA GLY A 22 -13.84 9.79 -5.56
C GLY A 22 -15.15 9.54 -4.81
N ASP A 23 -16.23 9.32 -5.53
CA ASP A 23 -17.55 8.86 -5.08
C ASP A 23 -17.52 7.50 -4.38
N LEU A 24 -16.59 6.61 -4.74
CA LEU A 24 -16.36 5.35 -4.00
C LEU A 24 -15.46 5.53 -2.76
N LYS A 25 -14.67 6.60 -2.71
CA LYS A 25 -13.80 6.93 -1.56
C LYS A 25 -14.52 7.74 -0.49
N GLN A 26 -15.44 8.61 -0.90
CA GLN A 26 -16.21 9.50 -0.03
C GLN A 26 -16.96 8.80 1.12
N PRO A 27 -17.59 7.62 0.92
CA PRO A 27 -18.26 6.90 2.01
C PRO A 27 -17.31 6.36 3.09
N TYR A 28 -16.00 6.29 2.80
CA TYR A 28 -15.00 5.72 3.69
C TYR A 28 -13.88 6.74 4.01
N PRO A 29 -14.20 7.86 4.67
CA PRO A 29 -13.21 8.90 4.99
C PRO A 29 -12.21 8.44 6.07
N ALA A 30 -12.54 7.40 6.83
CA ALA A 30 -11.64 6.78 7.80
C ALA A 30 -10.46 6.06 7.12
N ILE A 31 -10.60 5.66 5.85
CA ILE A 31 -9.55 4.98 5.10
C ILE A 31 -8.55 6.04 4.59
N PRO A 32 -7.24 5.91 4.88
CA PRO A 32 -6.24 6.87 4.46
C PRO A 32 -5.85 6.67 2.98
N TRP A 33 -6.78 6.94 2.06
CA TRP A 33 -6.66 6.70 0.61
C TRP A 33 -5.37 7.25 0.00
N GLN A 34 -4.93 8.43 0.44
CA GLN A 34 -3.68 9.03 -0.04
C GLN A 34 -2.44 8.28 0.42
N GLN A 35 -2.43 7.78 1.67
CA GLN A 35 -1.30 7.00 2.19
C GLN A 35 -1.20 5.65 1.47
N ILE A 36 -2.35 5.02 1.19
CA ILE A 36 -2.44 3.78 0.42
C ILE A 36 -1.92 4.00 -1.01
N SER A 37 -2.38 5.07 -1.66
CA SER A 37 -1.98 5.42 -3.02
C SER A 37 -0.48 5.73 -3.09
N GLY A 38 0.06 6.43 -2.10
CA GLY A 38 1.49 6.77 -2.01
C GLY A 38 2.40 5.59 -1.66
N PHE A 39 1.83 4.47 -1.18
CA PHE A 39 2.60 3.30 -0.76
C PHE A 39 3.38 2.67 -1.92
N ARG A 40 2.85 2.72 -3.15
CA ARG A 40 3.54 2.26 -4.37
C ARG A 40 4.92 2.90 -4.55
N ASN A 41 5.06 4.20 -4.26
CA ASN A 41 6.33 4.91 -4.43
C ASN A 41 7.41 4.38 -3.46
N ILE A 42 7.00 4.02 -2.24
CA ILE A 42 7.89 3.41 -1.24
C ILE A 42 8.31 2.02 -1.71
N LEU A 43 7.36 1.23 -2.21
CA LEU A 43 7.65 -0.10 -2.72
C LEU A 43 8.60 -0.04 -3.92
N VAL A 44 8.44 0.90 -4.86
CA VAL A 44 9.27 0.98 -6.07
C VAL A 44 10.65 1.59 -5.79
N HIS A 45 10.74 2.67 -5.00
CA HIS A 45 12.03 3.31 -4.69
C HIS A 45 12.90 2.46 -3.76
N ASN A 46 12.30 1.71 -2.82
CA ASN A 46 13.05 0.85 -1.90
C ASN A 46 13.26 -0.58 -2.43
N TYR A 47 12.52 -1.01 -3.46
CA TYR A 47 12.76 -2.30 -4.14
C TYR A 47 14.02 -2.29 -5.01
N LEU A 48 14.42 -1.13 -5.54
CA LEU A 48 15.62 -1.02 -6.39
C LEU A 48 16.94 -0.89 -5.59
N GLY A 49 16.89 -0.77 -4.25
CA GLY A 49 18.03 -0.32 -3.46
C GLY A 49 18.37 -1.08 -2.17
N GLU A 50 17.67 -2.18 -1.84
CA GLU A 50 17.65 -2.92 -0.55
C GLU A 50 16.45 -2.55 0.32
N ILE A 51 15.53 -3.52 0.51
CA ILE A 51 14.36 -3.34 1.36
C ILE A 51 14.72 -3.68 2.81
N ASP A 52 14.56 -2.73 3.73
CA ASP A 52 14.40 -3.04 5.15
C ASP A 52 12.99 -3.61 5.41
N PRO A 53 12.85 -4.89 5.80
CA PRO A 53 11.56 -5.51 6.05
C PRO A 53 10.76 -4.79 7.16
N LEU A 54 11.45 -4.15 8.11
CA LEU A 54 10.81 -3.43 9.21
C LEU A 54 10.10 -2.17 8.72
N THR A 55 10.69 -1.45 7.75
CA THR A 55 10.07 -0.29 7.12
C THR A 55 8.77 -0.66 6.39
N VAL A 56 8.77 -1.77 5.66
CA VAL A 56 7.56 -2.29 5.00
C VAL A 56 6.53 -2.72 6.04
N GLN A 57 6.93 -3.45 7.07
CA GLN A 57 6.03 -3.93 8.11
C GLN A 57 5.39 -2.79 8.93
N ALA A 58 6.16 -1.76 9.29
CA ALA A 58 5.66 -0.62 10.06
C ALA A 58 4.60 0.17 9.29
N ARG A 59 4.86 0.45 8.00
CA ARG A 59 3.90 1.15 7.14
C ARG A 59 2.72 0.25 6.77
N CYS A 60 2.95 -1.02 6.48
CA CYS A 60 1.87 -1.96 6.21
C CYS A 60 0.97 -2.12 7.45
N SER A 61 1.52 -2.18 8.67
CA SER A 61 0.73 -2.24 9.92
C SER A 61 -0.15 -1.00 10.13
N SER A 62 0.37 0.19 9.78
CA SER A 62 -0.38 1.45 9.87
C SER A 62 -1.58 1.51 8.92
N ILE A 63 -1.54 0.75 7.83
CA ILE A 63 -2.58 0.77 6.81
C ILE A 63 -3.47 -0.48 6.92
N CYS A 64 -2.92 -1.65 7.27
CA CYS A 64 -3.57 -2.96 7.38
C CYS A 64 -4.83 -2.95 8.25
N HIS A 65 -4.92 -2.06 9.24
CA HIS A 65 -6.13 -1.92 10.07
C HIS A 65 -7.38 -1.56 9.24
N TYR A 66 -7.19 -0.97 8.06
CA TYR A 66 -8.24 -0.59 7.12
C TYR A 66 -8.52 -1.63 6.02
N TRP A 67 -7.82 -2.77 6.02
CA TRP A 67 -7.94 -3.84 5.01
C TRP A 67 -8.44 -5.16 5.59
N LYS A 68 -9.11 -5.11 6.73
CA LYS A 68 -9.76 -6.25 7.37
C LYS A 68 -11.25 -6.21 7.07
#